data_AF-A0A0P1I5W2-F1
#
_entry.id   AF-A0A0P1I5W2-F1
#
_cell.length_a   1.000
_cell.length_b   1.000
_cell.length_c   1.000
_cell.angle_alpha   90.00
_cell.angle_beta   90.00
_cell.angle_gamma   90.00
#
_symmetry.space_group_name_H-M   'P 1'
#
loop_
_entity.id
_entity.type
_entity.pdbx_description
1 polymer ?
#
loop_
_entity_poly.entity_id
_entity_poly.type
_entity_poly.pdbx_seq_one_letter_code
_entity_poly.pdbx_strand_id
1 'polypeptide(L)' 'MVGLVVVVALIVIRLNDNGPTMPEQITLPDGVSATAITIGQGWWAVVTDDQRILIYDQVTGALKQSLQID' A
#
# COMPACT_ATOMS: atom_id res chain seq x y z
N MET A 1 -6.77 28.29 -22.41
CA MET A 1 -5.95 27.93 -21.22
C MET A 1 -6.78 27.43 -20.03
N VAL A 2 -7.99 27.96 -19.78
CA VAL A 2 -8.82 27.56 -18.62
C VAL A 2 -9.11 26.05 -18.56
N GLY A 3 -9.37 25.40 -19.70
CA GLY A 3 -9.66 23.96 -19.74
C GLY A 3 -8.52 23.08 -19.21
N LEU A 4 -7.26 23.41 -19.52
CA LEU A 4 -6.10 22.66 -19.03
C LEU A 4 -5.97 22.80 -17.51
N VAL A 5 -6.20 24.01 -16.99
CA VAL A 5 -6.13 24.28 -15.54
C VAL A 5 -7.19 23.47 -14.79
N VAL A 6 -8.41 23.36 -15.32
CA VAL A 6 -9.47 22.54 -14.70
C VAL A 6 -9.08 21.06 -14.70
N VAL A 7 -8.57 20.52 -15.81
CA VAL A 7 -8.16 19.10 -15.88
C VAL A 7 -7.02 18.82 -14.89
N VAL A 8 -6.00 19.67 -14.84
CA VAL A 8 -4.88 19.53 -13.89
C VAL A 8 -5.37 19.62 -12.45
N ALA A 9 -6.25 20.57 -12.12
CA ALA A 9 -6.82 20.69 -10.79
C ALA A 9 -7.60 19.45 -10.37
N LEU A 10 -8.41 18.88 -11.26
CA LEU A 10 -9.17 17.65 -10.99
C LEU A 10 -8.25 16.43 -10.78
N ILE A 11 -7.17 16.32 -11.57
CA ILE A 11 -6.17 15.25 -11.40
C ILE A 11 -5.46 15.39 -10.05
N VAL A 12 -5.04 16.60 -9.68
CA VAL A 12 -4.40 16.87 -8.38
C VAL A 12 -5.34 16.54 -7.22
N ILE A 13 -6.60 16.94 -7.29
CA ILE A 13 -7.61 16.62 -6.26
C ILE A 13 -7.77 15.10 -6.12
N ARG A 14 -7.89 14.37 -7.24
CA ARG A 14 -7.99 12.90 -7.20
C ARG A 14 -6.73 12.19 -6.70
N LEU A 15 -5.56 12.73 -6.98
CA LEU A 15 -4.29 12.13 -6.57
C LEU A 15 -3.95 12.45 -5.10
N ASN A 16 -4.40 13.62 -4.63
CA ASN A 16 -4.22 14.10 -3.26
C ASN A 16 -5.36 13.66 -2.32
N ASP A 17 -6.37 12.96 -2.83
CA ASP A 17 -7.36 12.28 -2.00
C ASP A 17 -6.60 11.19 -1.25
N ASN A 18 -6.35 11.47 0.04
CA ASN A 18 -5.33 10.83 0.84
C ASN A 18 -5.32 9.33 0.61
N GLY A 19 -4.20 8.85 0.07
CA GLY A 19 -3.91 7.43 0.03
C GLY A 19 -4.15 6.85 1.43
N PRO A 20 -4.72 5.64 1.50
CA PRO A 20 -5.17 5.03 2.74
C PRO A 20 -4.10 5.18 3.83
N THR A 21 -4.50 5.79 4.95
CA THR A 21 -3.62 6.12 6.05
C THR A 21 -2.95 4.85 6.53
N MET A 22 -1.64 4.78 6.33
CA MET A 22 -0.82 3.69 6.85
C MET A 22 -0.95 3.72 8.38
N PRO A 23 -1.35 2.62 9.05
CA PRO A 23 -1.29 2.55 10.49
C PRO A 23 0.17 2.78 10.93
N GLU A 24 0.38 3.58 11.98
CA GLU A 24 1.73 3.99 12.43
C GLU A 24 2.64 2.79 12.75
N GLN A 25 2.06 1.62 13.02
CA GLN A 25 2.77 0.36 13.26
C GLN A 25 2.05 -0.79 12.58
N ILE A 26 2.77 -1.49 11.70
CA ILE A 26 2.42 -2.84 11.27
C ILE A 26 3.29 -3.80 12.06
N THR A 27 2.67 -4.66 12.86
CA THR A 27 3.37 -5.79 13.49
C THR A 27 3.57 -6.88 12.45
N LEU A 28 4.80 -7.03 11.96
CA LEU A 28 5.16 -8.17 11.12
C LEU A 28 5.27 -9.44 11.97
N PRO A 29 4.96 -10.63 11.39
CA PRO A 29 5.20 -11.91 12.04
C PRO A 29 6.68 -12.09 12.43
N ASP A 30 6.91 -12.77 13.55
CA ASP A 30 8.18 -13.02 14.26
C ASP A 30 9.49 -12.75 13.50
N GLY A 31 10.12 -11.61 13.83
CA GLY A 31 11.53 -11.31 13.50
C GLY A 31 11.81 -10.92 12.05
N VAL A 32 10.77 -10.84 11.20
CA VAL A 32 10.90 -10.55 9.78
C VAL A 32 10.83 -9.04 9.55
N SER A 33 11.80 -8.47 8.83
CA SER A 33 11.82 -7.03 8.51
C SER A 33 11.21 -6.76 7.14
N ALA A 34 10.41 -5.69 7.05
CA ALA A 34 9.89 -5.21 5.77
C ALA A 34 11.02 -4.57 4.96
N THR A 35 11.31 -5.13 3.78
CA THR A 35 12.27 -4.56 2.82
C THR A 35 11.58 -3.55 1.88
N ALA A 36 10.32 -3.79 1.53
CA ALA A 36 9.53 -2.87 0.72
C ALA A 36 8.04 -2.96 1.08
N ILE A 37 7.32 -1.87 0.85
CA ILE A 37 5.86 -1.78 1.08
C ILE A 37 5.22 -1.16 -0.15
N THR A 38 4.14 -1.79 -0.64
CA THR A 38 3.32 -1.29 -1.76
C THR A 38 1.87 -1.19 -1.34
N ILE A 39 1.22 -0.08 -1.69
CA ILE A 39 -0.19 0.18 -1.36
C ILE A 39 -1.01 0.04 -2.64
N GLY A 40 -2.02 -0.83 -2.60
CA GLY A 40 -3.03 -0.96 -3.65
C GLY A 40 -4.40 -0.49 -3.18
N GLN A 41 -5.39 -0.56 -4.07
CA GLN A 41 -6.78 -0.26 -3.71
C GLN A 41 -7.33 -1.37 -2.80
N GLY A 42 -7.46 -1.09 -1.50
CA GLY A 42 -8.03 -2.02 -0.53
C GLY A 42 -7.05 -3.08 0.01
N TRP A 43 -5.76 -2.99 -0.31
CA TRP A 43 -4.75 -3.92 0.18
C TRP A 43 -3.37 -3.25 0.30
N TRP A 44 -2.49 -3.88 1.06
CA TRP A 44 -1.09 -3.48 1.23
C TRP A 44 -0.21 -4.73 1.14
N ALA A 45 0.82 -4.67 0.30
CA ALA A 45 1.81 -5.73 0.18
C ALA A 45 3.09 -5.33 0.94
N VAL A 46 3.62 -6.26 1.71
CA VAL A 46 4.87 -6.13 2.43
C VAL A 46 5.82 -7.18 1.89
N VAL A 47 6.94 -6.73 1.34
CA VAL A 47 8.05 -7.60 0.94
C VAL A 47 8.94 -7.77 2.15
N THR A 48 9.20 -9.00 2.52
CA THR A 48 10.03 -9.36 3.66
C THR A 48 11.46 -9.69 3.24
N ASP A 49 12.39 -9.57 4.17
CA ASP A 49 13.80 -9.97 4.00
C ASP A 49 13.97 -11.48 3.71
N ASP A 50 13.03 -12.31 4.16
CA ASP A 50 12.99 -13.75 3.90
C ASP A 50 12.35 -14.14 2.56
N GLN A 51 12.39 -13.24 1.58
CA GLN A 51 11.93 -13.45 0.20
C GLN A 51 10.44 -13.84 0.10
N ARG A 52 9.58 -13.21 0.90
CA ARG A 52 8.12 -13.37 0.80
C ARG A 52 7.43 -12.05 0.52
N ILE A 53 6.26 -12.15 -0.10
CA ILE A 53 5.32 -11.05 -0.30
C ILE A 53 4.07 -11.39 0.50
N LEU A 54 3.81 -10.60 1.54
CA LEU A 54 2.63 -10.71 2.38
C LEU A 54 1.61 -9.66 1.94
N ILE A 55 0.45 -10.10 1.45
CA ILE A 55 -0.66 -9.22 1.06
C ILE A 55 -1.69 -9.19 2.17
N TYR A 56 -1.92 -8.00 2.69
CA TYR A 56 -2.86 -7.72 3.74
C TYR A 56 -4.06 -6.92 3.24
N ASP A 57 -5.21 -7.15 3.85
CA ASP A 57 -6.39 -6.34 3.65
C ASP A 57 -6.24 -4.98 4.35
N GLN A 58 -6.56 -3.91 3.64
CA GLN A 58 -6.37 -2.55 4.15
C GLN A 58 -7.38 -2.15 5.22
N VAL A 59 -8.57 -2.74 5.21
CA VAL A 59 -9.63 -2.38 6.15
C VAL A 59 -9.51 -3.21 7.42
N THR A 60 -9.23 -4.51 7.27
CA THR A 60 -9.23 -5.45 8.39
C THR A 60 -7.83 -5.75 8.93
N GLY A 61 -6.78 -5.44 8.17
CA GLY A 61 -5.40 -5.84 8.50
C GLY A 61 -5.14 -7.34 8.39
N ALA A 62 -6.10 -8.13 7.89
CA ALA A 62 -5.99 -9.57 7.79
C ALA A 62 -5.03 -9.96 6.65
N LEU A 63 -4.17 -10.95 6.89
CA LEU A 63 -3.34 -11.55 5.84
C LEU A 63 -4.26 -12.28 4.85
N LYS A 64 -4.26 -11.80 3.59
CA LYS A 64 -5.04 -12.40 2.49
C LYS A 64 -4.21 -13.44 1.75
N GLN A 65 -2.93 -13.15 1.54
CA GLN A 65 -2.05 -13.98 0.73
C GLN A 65 -0.60 -13.89 1.17
N SER A 66 0.11 -15.01 1.04
CA SER A 66 1.55 -15.09 1.18
C SER A 66 2.10 -15.71 -0.11
N LEU A 67 3.06 -15.04 -0.76
CA LEU A 67 3.78 -15.56 -1.92
C LEU A 67 5.26 -15.67 -1.58
N GLN A 68 5.88 -16.75 -2.01
CA GLN A 68 7.32 -16.95 -1.90
C GLN A 68 7.98 -16.51 -3.22
N ILE A 69 9.10 -15.80 -3.12
CA ILE A 69 9.91 -15.36 -4.26
C ILE A 69 11.07 -16.35 -4.40
N ASP A 70 10.99 -17.23 -5.40
CA ASP A 70 12.07 -18.18 -5.79
C ASP A 70 12.89 -17.65 -6.97
#